data_AF-A0A0K8VU87-F1
#
_entry.id   AF-A0A0K8VU87-F1
#
_cell.length_a   1.000
_cell.length_b   1.000
_cell.length_c   1.000
_cell.angle_alpha   90.00
_cell.angle_beta   90.00
_cell.angle_gamma   90.00
#
_symmetry.space_group_name_H-M   'P 1'
#
loop_
_entity.id
_entity.type
_entity.pdbx_description
1 polymer ?
#
loop_
_entity_poly.entity_id
_entity_poly.type
_entity_poly.pdbx_seq_one_letter_code
_entity_poly.pdbx_strand_id
1 'polypeptide(L)'
;EVSTKSHVASIKANISNLHTSRSMLLGTAMVTICHNKSTFTVGALIDSGSEATFVSNSLRKRLHLASKGVRARVSGLNNTVSGRVQSVCSITIGSPRNKTLRLEAEALVLPKLTGLLPSRSINPSILKK
;
A
#
# COMPACT_ATOMS: atom_id res chain seq x y z
N GLU A 1 -22.67 -6.35 -26.86
CA GLU A 1 -21.46 -6.79 -26.13
C GLU A 1 -20.27 -5.99 -26.67
N VAL A 2 -19.84 -4.94 -25.96
CA VAL A 2 -18.73 -4.07 -26.40
C VAL A 2 -17.56 -4.32 -25.46
N SER A 3 -16.57 -5.05 -25.96
CA SER A 3 -15.31 -5.37 -25.27
C SER A 3 -14.33 -4.21 -25.43
N THR A 4 -14.30 -3.30 -24.47
CA THR A 4 -13.22 -2.30 -24.35
C THR A 4 -11.94 -2.99 -23.84
N LYS A 5 -11.08 -3.41 -24.76
CA LYS A 5 -9.71 -3.82 -24.45
C LYS A 5 -8.87 -2.57 -24.21
N SER A 6 -8.69 -2.15 -22.96
CA SER A 6 -7.68 -1.15 -22.62
C SER A 6 -6.30 -1.80 -22.75
N HIS A 7 -5.59 -1.50 -23.84
CA HIS A 7 -4.16 -1.78 -23.95
C HIS A 7 -3.40 -0.76 -23.09
N VAL A 8 -3.29 -1.02 -21.79
CA VAL A 8 -2.32 -0.30 -20.96
C VAL A 8 -1.00 -1.04 -21.13
N ALA A 9 -0.19 -0.62 -22.11
CA ALA A 9 1.18 -1.08 -22.23
C ALA A 9 1.98 -0.50 -21.04
N SER A 10 2.27 -1.32 -20.04
CA SER A 10 3.19 -0.95 -18.96
C SER A 10 4.57 -0.70 -19.57
N ILE A 11 5.07 0.54 -19.46
CA ILE A 11 6.43 0.88 -19.89
C ILE A 11 7.42 0.06 -19.05
N LYS A 12 8.08 -0.93 -19.66
CA LYS A 12 9.25 -1.59 -19.08
C LYS A 12 10.46 -0.67 -19.23
N ALA A 13 10.66 0.24 -18.29
CA ALA A 13 11.87 1.05 -18.23
C ALA A 13 13.05 0.17 -17.75
N ASN A 14 13.90 -0.28 -18.68
CA ASN A 14 15.14 -0.96 -18.34
C ASN A 14 16.27 0.08 -18.24
N ILE A 15 16.48 0.64 -17.03
CA ILE A 15 17.58 1.58 -16.79
C ILE A 15 18.83 0.76 -16.41
N SER A 16 19.41 0.08 -17.40
CA SER A 16 20.72 -0.56 -17.25
C SER A 16 21.80 0.45 -17.64
N ASN A 17 22.67 0.81 -16.67
CA ASN A 17 23.89 1.64 -16.78
C ASN A 17 23.86 3.04 -16.15
N LEU A 18 22.87 3.40 -15.33
CA LEU A 18 23.01 4.58 -14.46
C LEU A 18 23.55 4.15 -13.08
N HIS A 19 24.84 4.33 -12.84
CA HIS A 19 25.48 4.13 -11.54
C HIS A 19 25.11 5.26 -10.57
N THR A 20 23.81 5.46 -10.36
CA THR A 20 23.30 6.41 -9.39
C THR A 20 23.00 5.65 -8.10
N SER A 21 23.70 5.99 -7.03
CA SER A 21 23.41 5.55 -5.65
C SER A 21 22.11 6.19 -5.15
N ARG A 22 21.05 6.19 -5.97
CA ARG A 22 19.82 6.95 -5.76
C ARG A 22 18.95 6.15 -4.82
N SER A 23 18.86 6.60 -3.57
CA SER A 23 17.84 6.15 -2.65
C SER A 23 16.48 6.67 -3.15
N MET A 24 15.57 5.76 -3.46
CA MET A 24 14.17 6.10 -3.70
C MET A 24 13.46 6.25 -2.34
N LEU A 25 12.71 7.34 -2.19
CA LEU A 25 11.85 7.56 -1.03
C LEU A 25 10.41 7.30 -1.44
N LEU A 26 9.68 6.60 -0.56
CA LEU A 26 8.25 6.41 -0.69
C LEU A 26 7.52 7.36 0.26
N GLY A 27 6.42 7.93 -0.20
CA GLY A 27 5.58 8.76 0.65
C GLY A 27 5.06 7.96 1.84
N THR A 28 5.02 8.58 3.02
CA THR A 28 4.35 8.02 4.20
C THR A 28 3.31 9.00 4.70
N ALA A 29 2.23 8.48 5.27
CA ALA A 29 1.22 9.29 5.93
C ALA A 29 0.72 8.61 7.19
N MET A 30 0.38 9.43 8.19
CA MET A 30 -0.50 8.99 9.27
C MET A 30 -1.94 9.20 8.80
N VAL A 31 -2.69 8.11 8.69
CA VAL A 31 -4.10 8.12 8.28
C VAL A 31 -4.96 7.60 9.42
N THR A 32 -6.25 7.84 9.36
CA THR A 32 -7.22 7.20 10.26
C THR A 32 -7.99 6.11 9.55
N ILE A 33 -8.37 5.06 10.28
CA ILE A 33 -9.33 4.05 9.83
C ILE A 33 -10.50 4.08 10.81
N CYS A 34 -11.71 4.25 10.29
CA CYS A 34 -12.94 4.22 11.08
C CYS A 34 -13.53 2.79 11.06
N HIS A 35 -13.72 2.19 12.23
CA HIS A 35 -14.37 0.89 12.36
C HIS A 35 -15.13 0.79 13.69
N ASN A 36 -16.36 0.25 13.66
CA ASN A 36 -17.22 0.09 14.85
C ASN A 36 -17.34 1.34 15.73
N LYS A 37 -17.53 2.53 15.11
CA LYS A 37 -17.58 3.85 15.77
C LYS A 37 -16.27 4.30 16.45
N SER A 38 -15.20 3.51 16.37
CA SER A 38 -13.86 3.89 16.80
C SER A 38 -13.02 4.38 15.62
N THR A 39 -12.07 5.27 15.90
CA THR A 39 -11.12 5.79 14.91
C THR A 39 -9.71 5.41 15.33
N PHE A 40 -8.96 4.79 14.41
CA PHE A 40 -7.62 4.29 14.67
C PHE A 40 -6.61 5.00 13.79
N THR A 41 -5.60 5.61 14.39
CA THR A 41 -4.50 6.23 13.65
C THR A 41 -3.45 5.19 13.28
N VAL A 42 -3.10 5.09 12.00
CA VAL A 42 -2.18 4.08 11.46
C VAL A 42 -1.20 4.72 10.47
N GLY A 43 -0.01 4.14 10.36
CA GLY A 43 0.96 4.51 9.33
C GLY A 43 0.60 3.83 8.00
N ALA A 44 0.68 4.60 6.91
CA ALA A 44 0.46 4.13 5.55
C ALA A 44 1.65 4.52 4.66
N LEU A 45 1.96 3.65 3.69
CA LEU A 45 2.84 3.97 2.57
C LEU A 45 1.98 4.42 1.39
N ILE A 46 2.38 5.51 0.75
CA ILE A 46 1.74 6.05 -0.44
C ILE A 46 2.57 5.60 -1.63
N ASP A 47 2.06 4.63 -2.38
CA ASP A 47 2.74 4.01 -3.51
C ASP A 47 1.91 4.13 -4.78
N SER A 48 2.35 4.97 -5.71
CA SER A 48 1.74 5.09 -7.03
C SER A 48 2.08 3.93 -7.97
N GLY A 49 3.06 3.09 -7.61
CA GLY A 49 3.41 1.89 -8.37
C GLY A 49 2.57 0.66 -7.98
N SER A 50 1.76 0.77 -6.92
CA SER A 50 0.88 -0.31 -6.48
C SER A 50 -0.47 -0.26 -7.22
N GLU A 51 -0.92 -1.41 -7.74
CA GLU A 51 -2.23 -1.54 -8.42
C GLU A 51 -3.40 -1.80 -7.45
N ALA A 52 -3.12 -1.98 -6.16
CA ALA A 52 -4.13 -2.24 -5.14
C ALA A 52 -3.74 -1.63 -3.79
N THR A 53 -4.75 -1.49 -2.90
CA THR A 53 -4.52 -1.14 -1.50
C THR A 53 -4.26 -2.41 -0.69
N PHE A 54 -3.33 -2.35 0.25
CA PHE A 54 -2.97 -3.49 1.08
C PHE A 54 -3.02 -3.14 2.57
N VAL A 55 -3.44 -4.10 3.39
CA VAL A 55 -3.33 -4.02 4.85
C VAL A 55 -2.63 -5.26 5.38
N SER A 56 -1.91 -5.11 6.49
CA SER A 56 -1.31 -6.27 7.16
C SER A 56 -2.37 -7.09 7.89
N ASN A 57 -2.12 -8.39 8.03
CA ASN A 57 -2.96 -9.27 8.84
C ASN A 57 -2.97 -8.83 10.33
N SER A 58 -1.85 -8.29 10.82
CA SER A 58 -1.80 -7.72 12.18
C SER A 58 -2.75 -6.54 12.35
N LEU A 59 -2.85 -5.65 11.35
CA LEU A 59 -3.76 -4.51 11.39
C LEU A 59 -5.22 -4.97 11.33
N ARG A 60 -5.55 -5.88 10.41
CA ARG A 60 -6.87 -6.49 10.31
C ARG A 60 -7.32 -7.06 11.66
N LYS A 61 -6.47 -7.89 12.28
CA LYS A 61 -6.77 -8.52 13.58
C LYS A 61 -6.95 -7.48 14.69
N ARG A 62 -6.01 -6.53 14.79
CA ARG A 62 -6.03 -5.48 15.82
C ARG A 62 -7.29 -4.61 15.77
N LEU A 63 -7.76 -4.30 14.56
CA LEU A 63 -8.94 -3.48 14.35
C LEU A 63 -10.22 -4.29 14.18
N HIS A 64 -10.15 -5.63 14.28
CA HIS A 64 -11.27 -6.55 14.04
C HIS A 64 -12.00 -6.31 12.71
N LEU A 65 -11.26 -5.93 11.66
CA LEU A 65 -11.86 -5.60 10.37
C LEU A 65 -12.58 -6.82 9.78
N ALA A 66 -13.86 -6.61 9.44
CA ALA A 66 -14.62 -7.57 8.66
C ALA A 66 -13.93 -7.79 7.31
N SER A 67 -13.88 -9.05 6.88
CA SER A 67 -13.19 -9.44 5.66
C SER A 67 -13.94 -10.53 4.91
N LYS A 68 -13.87 -10.49 3.59
CA LYS A 68 -14.43 -11.52 2.72
C LYS A 68 -13.31 -12.38 2.15
N GLY A 69 -13.58 -13.67 1.94
CA GLY A 69 -12.62 -14.58 1.31
C GLY A 69 -12.43 -14.24 -0.16
N VAL A 70 -11.18 -14.17 -0.62
CA VAL A 70 -10.81 -13.95 -2.03
C VAL A 70 -9.65 -14.85 -2.42
N ARG A 71 -9.45 -15.05 -3.72
CA ARG A 71 -8.27 -15.75 -4.26
C ARG A 71 -7.55 -14.83 -5.23
N ALA A 72 -6.53 -14.13 -4.74
CA ALA A 72 -5.69 -13.27 -5.55
C ALA A 72 -4.20 -13.59 -5.34
N ARG A 73 -3.38 -13.26 -6.34
CA ARG A 73 -1.92 -13.33 -6.30
C ARG A 73 -1.37 -11.93 -6.43
N VAL A 74 -0.40 -11.60 -5.59
CA VAL A 74 0.33 -10.32 -5.66
C VAL A 74 1.72 -10.63 -6.19
N SER A 75 2.13 -9.91 -7.23
CA SER A 75 3.44 -10.07 -7.87
C SER A 75 4.15 -8.72 -7.90
N GLY A 76 5.46 -8.72 -7.65
CA GLY A 76 6.29 -7.52 -7.81
C GLY A 76 6.81 -7.34 -9.25
N LEU A 77 7.65 -6.34 -9.46
CA LEU A 77 8.24 -5.97 -10.77
C LEU A 77 8.96 -7.11 -11.50
N ASN A 78 9.47 -8.12 -10.78
CA ASN A 78 10.15 -9.27 -11.36
C ASN A 78 9.23 -10.49 -11.55
N ASN A 79 7.91 -10.29 -11.56
CA ASN A 79 6.89 -11.36 -11.54
C ASN A 79 7.05 -12.38 -10.41
N THR A 80 7.88 -12.07 -9.42
CA THR A 80 8.02 -12.89 -8.21
C THR A 80 6.73 -12.75 -7.42
N VAL A 81 6.05 -13.87 -7.19
CA VAL A 81 4.83 -13.89 -6.39
C VAL A 81 5.20 -13.53 -4.95
N SER A 82 4.87 -12.30 -4.56
CA SER A 82 5.16 -11.73 -3.25
C SER A 82 4.20 -12.25 -2.17
N GLY A 83 3.05 -12.81 -2.57
CA GLY A 83 2.12 -13.45 -1.64
C GLY A 83 0.81 -13.92 -2.25
N ARG A 84 0.18 -14.90 -1.60
CA ARG A 84 -1.21 -15.31 -1.85
C ARG A 84 -2.13 -14.52 -0.94
N VAL A 85 -3.07 -13.77 -1.51
CA VAL A 85 -4.10 -13.06 -0.75
C VAL A 85 -5.31 -13.97 -0.63
N GLN A 86 -5.77 -14.13 0.61
CA GLN A 86 -6.91 -14.98 0.96
C GLN A 86 -8.13 -14.17 1.43
N SER A 87 -7.94 -12.89 1.74
CA SER A 87 -9.04 -12.05 2.21
C SER A 87 -8.88 -10.59 1.80
N VAL A 88 -10.01 -9.91 1.65
CA VAL A 88 -10.12 -8.47 1.37
C VAL A 88 -10.98 -7.82 2.45
N CYS A 89 -10.65 -6.60 2.85
CA CYS A 89 -11.42 -5.79 3.79
C CYS A 89 -11.89 -4.50 3.11
N SER A 90 -13.14 -4.11 3.30
CA SER A 90 -13.60 -2.76 2.97
C SER A 90 -13.23 -1.83 4.13
N ILE A 91 -12.51 -0.75 3.83
CA ILE A 91 -12.06 0.23 4.82
C ILE A 91 -12.42 1.65 4.37
N THR A 92 -12.62 2.53 5.35
CA THR A 92 -12.68 3.98 5.11
C THR A 92 -11.43 4.63 5.71
N ILE A 93 -10.61 5.20 4.84
CA ILE A 93 -9.40 5.94 5.17
C ILE A 93 -9.79 7.40 5.40
N GLY A 94 -9.43 7.95 6.55
CA GLY A 94 -9.53 9.36 6.86
C GLY A 94 -8.17 9.96 7.20
N SER A 95 -8.18 11.20 7.70
CA SER A 95 -6.95 11.88 8.10
C SER A 95 -7.07 12.43 9.54
N PRO A 96 -5.99 12.38 10.35
CA PRO A 96 -5.96 13.04 11.65
C PRO A 96 -6.03 14.57 11.59
N ARG A 97 -5.62 15.18 10.46
CA ARG A 97 -5.53 16.64 10.29
C ARG A 97 -6.79 17.24 9.69
N ASN A 98 -7.27 16.63 8.60
CA ASN A 98 -8.55 16.92 7.98
C ASN A 98 -9.62 15.85 8.34
N LYS A 99 -10.59 16.21 9.18
CA LYS A 99 -11.68 15.33 9.64
C LYS A 99 -12.74 15.05 8.58
N THR A 100 -12.80 15.83 7.50
CA THR A 100 -13.78 15.65 6.42
C THR A 100 -13.32 14.66 5.36
N LEU A 101 -12.00 14.38 5.29
CA LEU A 101 -11.46 13.40 4.35
C LEU A 101 -12.01 12.01 4.66
N ARG A 102 -12.63 11.40 3.66
CA ARG A 102 -13.07 10.00 3.67
C ARG A 102 -12.82 9.39 2.29
N LEU A 103 -12.00 8.35 2.26
CA LEU A 103 -11.68 7.58 1.06
C LEU A 103 -12.07 6.13 1.34
N GLU A 104 -13.01 5.60 0.58
CA GLU A 104 -13.37 4.18 0.65
C GLU A 104 -12.39 3.37 -0.20
N ALA A 105 -11.95 2.22 0.33
CA ALA A 105 -11.03 1.33 -0.36
C ALA A 105 -11.31 -0.14 -0.03
N GLU A 106 -11.08 -1.01 -1.01
CA GLU A 106 -10.92 -2.44 -0.78
C GLU A 106 -9.45 -2.77 -0.60
N ALA A 107 -9.09 -3.29 0.58
CA ALA A 107 -7.73 -3.59 0.95
C ALA A 107 -7.49 -5.10 0.99
N LEU A 108 -6.55 -5.57 0.17
CA LEU A 108 -6.08 -6.95 0.18
C LEU A 108 -5.25 -7.20 1.44
N VAL A 109 -5.57 -8.28 2.14
CA VAL A 109 -4.89 -8.62 3.40
C VAL A 109 -3.68 -9.49 3.10
N LEU A 110 -2.50 -8.97 3.45
CA LEU A 110 -1.23 -9.69 3.35
C LEU A 110 -0.68 -10.06 4.74
N PRO A 111 0.04 -11.19 4.89
CA PRO A 111 0.70 -11.53 6.15
C PRO A 111 1.65 -10.43 6.63
N LYS A 112 2.40 -9.83 5.69
CA LYS A 112 3.33 -8.73 5.90
C LYS A 112 3.32 -7.81 4.67
N LEU A 113 3.35 -6.50 4.86
CA LEU A 113 3.35 -5.52 3.76
C LEU A 113 4.74 -5.25 3.20
N THR A 114 5.74 -5.15 4.07
CA THR A 114 7.13 -4.87 3.69
C THR A 114 8.08 -5.87 4.32
N GLY A 115 9.08 -6.29 3.54
CA GLY A 115 10.13 -7.22 3.96
C GLY A 115 11.14 -6.55 4.88
N LEU A 116 12.40 -6.49 4.44
CA LEU A 116 13.45 -5.73 5.10
C LEU A 116 13.14 -4.23 4.94
N LEU A 117 13.07 -3.50 6.05
CA LEU A 117 13.06 -2.05 5.98
C LEU A 117 14.46 -1.60 5.55
N PRO A 118 14.58 -0.57 4.68
CA PRO A 118 15.88 0.01 4.37
C PRO A 118 16.59 0.39 5.67
N SER A 119 17.76 -0.22 5.92
CA SER A 119 18.56 0.01 7.14
C SER A 119 19.51 1.20 7.00
N ARG A 120 19.46 1.92 5.88
CA ARG A 120 20.35 3.06 5.61
C ARG A 120 19.91 4.25 6.44
N SER A 121 20.82 4.76 7.28
CA SER A 121 20.61 6.03 7.98
C SER A 121 20.44 7.16 6.96
N ILE A 122 19.38 7.96 7.13
CA ILE A 122 19.14 9.17 6.35
C ILE A 122 19.52 10.36 7.24
N ASN A 123 20.33 11.28 6.71
CA ASN A 123 20.70 12.48 7.45
C ASN A 123 19.44 13.33 7.74
N PRO A 124 19.11 13.62 9.02
CA PRO A 124 17.95 14.43 9.38
C PRO A 124 17.94 15.83 8.77
N SER A 125 19.09 16.32 8.28
CA SER A 125 19.17 17.59 7.55
C SER A 125 18.24 17.65 6.34
N ILE A 126 17.86 16.51 5.75
CA ILE A 126 16.90 16.45 4.64
C ILE A 126 15.48 16.89 5.04
N LEU A 127 15.17 16.89 6.34
CA LEU A 127 13.86 17.30 6.88
C LEU A 127 13.81 18.79 7.25
N LYS A 128 14.93 19.51 7.16
CA LYS A 128 14.95 20.95 7.44
C LYS A 128 14.25 21.69 6.29
N LYS A 129 13.14 22.33 6.62
CA LYS A 129 12.45 23.30 5.76
C LYS A 129 13.17 24.64 5.77
#